data_AF-A0A1J4WM67-F1
#
_entry.id   AF-A0A1J4WM67-F1
#
_cell.length_a   1.000
_cell.length_b   1.000
_cell.length_c   1.000
_cell.angle_alpha   90.00
_cell.angle_beta   90.00
_cell.angle_gamma   90.00
#
_symmetry.space_group_name_H-M   'P 1'
#
loop_
_entity.id
_entity.type
_entity.pdbx_description
1 polymer ?
#
loop_
_entity_poly.entity_id
_entity_poly.type
_entity_poly.pdbx_seq_one_letter_code
_entity_poly.pdbx_strand_id
1 'polypeptide(L)'
;MKDVEFPVFKTKVEGVEKKFDLMDPKGREEYFQAKAGDEISRLRNYLKENTFVVYLLGKKNSGKGTYAKMFKEIIDKDKIEHFSVGDAVRELDAIVRDKDKRKELEAFLAKNYRGYMPLSEIMAALESRSTTVLLPSELILALLKMKLATAGKKALFIDGFPRSMDQVSYSLFFRDLIGYRDDPDVFAMIDIPEAVIDERIKYRAVCPKCQTSRNVKLLPTKKVGFDEKENKFYLFCDNSQCTSERMTGKEGDEQGIEPIRDRLTVDEELIKKAFTLYGVPKVLLRNSVPVAVAKEFVDDYEITPEYYYQKDGNEIKILEKPWQVSDDEGVASYSLLAAPVVLALIKQLVEALDI
;
A
#
# COMPACT_ATOMS: atom_id res chain seq x y z
N MET A 1 -13.42 6.72 -9.31
CA MET A 1 -12.72 6.91 -10.61
C MET A 1 -13.74 7.07 -11.73
N LYS A 2 -13.37 7.70 -12.86
CA LYS A 2 -14.27 7.81 -14.02
C LYS A 2 -14.74 6.42 -14.45
N ASP A 3 -16.05 6.26 -14.62
CA ASP A 3 -16.73 5.05 -15.12
C ASP A 3 -16.78 3.83 -14.16
N VAL A 4 -16.19 3.90 -12.96
CA VAL A 4 -16.30 2.85 -11.94
C VAL A 4 -16.55 3.47 -10.57
N GLU A 5 -17.73 3.19 -10.02
CA GLU A 5 -18.15 3.72 -8.73
C GLU A 5 -17.66 2.85 -7.58
N PHE A 6 -16.88 3.45 -6.69
CA PHE A 6 -16.47 2.85 -5.44
C PHE A 6 -17.40 3.32 -4.33
N PRO A 7 -17.99 2.41 -3.54
CA PRO A 7 -18.95 2.78 -2.51
C PRO A 7 -18.27 3.63 -1.44
N VAL A 8 -18.99 4.62 -0.92
CA VAL A 8 -18.58 5.34 0.29
C VAL A 8 -18.85 4.43 1.48
N PHE A 9 -17.79 3.94 2.11
CA PHE A 9 -17.90 3.04 3.24
C PHE A 9 -18.20 3.82 4.53
N LYS A 10 -19.24 3.42 5.28
CA LYS A 10 -19.56 4.01 6.57
C LYS A 10 -18.69 3.39 7.66
N THR A 11 -17.81 4.18 8.25
CA THR A 11 -16.91 3.78 9.34
C THR A 11 -17.49 4.12 10.72
N LYS A 12 -18.49 5.00 10.81
CA LYS A 12 -19.21 5.25 12.06
C LYS A 12 -19.97 4.00 12.51
N VAL A 13 -19.76 3.64 13.77
CA VAL A 13 -20.44 2.52 14.44
C VAL A 13 -21.25 3.07 15.60
N GLU A 14 -22.49 2.63 15.72
CA GLU A 14 -23.39 3.06 16.80
C GLU A 14 -22.79 2.72 18.18
N GLY A 15 -22.86 3.66 19.11
CA GLY A 15 -22.28 3.52 20.46
C GLY A 15 -20.77 3.80 20.57
N VAL A 16 -20.07 4.07 19.47
CA VAL A 16 -18.65 4.44 19.49
C VAL A 16 -18.48 5.96 19.37
N GLU A 17 -18.39 6.66 20.50
CA GLU A 17 -18.21 8.12 20.55
C GLU A 17 -16.76 8.55 20.84
N LYS A 18 -15.90 7.61 21.25
CA LYS A 18 -14.51 7.87 21.59
C LYS A 18 -13.71 8.29 20.34
N LYS A 19 -12.84 9.29 20.50
CA LYS A 19 -11.83 9.64 19.50
C LYS A 19 -10.58 8.78 19.70
N PHE A 20 -9.97 8.34 18.60
CA PHE A 20 -8.78 7.49 18.62
C PHE A 20 -7.61 8.20 17.93
N ASP A 21 -6.41 8.03 18.46
CA ASP A 21 -5.18 8.45 17.79
C ASP A 21 -4.76 7.37 16.78
N LEU A 22 -5.03 7.61 15.50
CA LEU A 22 -4.73 6.65 14.42
C LEU A 22 -3.25 6.64 14.02
N MET A 23 -2.46 7.60 14.52
CA MET A 23 -1.02 7.65 14.31
C MET A 23 -0.27 6.76 15.30
N ASP A 24 -0.85 6.54 16.48
CA ASP A 24 -0.31 5.66 17.51
C ASP A 24 -0.75 4.18 17.33
N PRO A 25 0.15 3.18 17.46
CA PRO A 25 -0.21 1.77 17.35
C PRO A 25 -1.29 1.31 18.33
N LYS A 26 -1.25 1.75 19.60
CA LYS A 26 -2.25 1.38 20.60
C LYS A 26 -3.59 2.05 20.31
N GLY A 27 -3.57 3.32 19.89
CA GLY A 27 -4.77 4.02 19.44
C GLY A 27 -5.45 3.33 18.25
N ARG A 28 -4.68 2.82 17.28
CA ARG A 28 -5.19 1.99 16.19
C ARG A 28 -5.81 0.68 16.69
N GLU A 29 -5.15 -0.04 17.59
CA GLU A 29 -5.68 -1.28 18.13
C GLU A 29 -7.05 -1.07 18.80
N GLU A 30 -7.17 -0.04 19.65
CA GLU A 30 -8.43 0.32 20.30
C GLU A 30 -9.51 0.71 19.29
N TYR A 31 -9.16 1.46 18.23
CA TYR A 31 -10.05 1.83 17.14
C TYR A 31 -10.63 0.62 16.40
N PHE A 32 -9.75 -0.31 16.00
CA PHE A 32 -10.15 -1.50 15.26
C PHE A 32 -10.98 -2.45 16.12
N GLN A 33 -10.64 -2.62 17.39
CA GLN A 33 -11.46 -3.42 18.31
C GLN A 33 -12.84 -2.83 18.53
N ALA A 34 -12.95 -1.50 18.68
CA ALA A 34 -14.23 -0.84 18.86
C ALA A 34 -15.14 -0.92 17.62
N LYS A 35 -14.57 -0.89 16.41
CA LYS A 35 -15.34 -0.79 15.15
C LYS A 35 -15.48 -2.10 14.37
N ALA A 36 -14.60 -3.08 14.59
CA ALA A 36 -14.56 -4.34 13.85
C ALA A 36 -14.07 -5.54 14.69
N GLY A 37 -14.28 -5.52 16.01
CA GLY A 37 -13.80 -6.58 16.91
C GLY A 37 -14.33 -7.98 16.55
N ASP A 38 -15.59 -8.09 16.10
CA ASP A 38 -16.18 -9.35 15.65
C ASP A 38 -15.52 -9.86 14.35
N GLU A 39 -15.41 -8.98 13.34
CA GLU A 39 -14.79 -9.31 12.06
C GLU A 39 -13.31 -9.70 12.21
N ILE A 40 -12.57 -9.00 13.08
CA ILE A 40 -11.19 -9.34 13.42
C ILE A 40 -11.11 -10.73 14.06
N SER A 41 -12.05 -11.05 14.96
CA SER A 41 -12.09 -12.35 15.62
C SER A 41 -12.39 -13.48 14.64
N ARG A 42 -13.32 -13.27 13.70
CA ARG A 42 -13.65 -14.23 12.62
C ARG A 42 -12.45 -14.46 11.70
N LEU A 43 -11.78 -13.41 11.24
CA LEU A 43 -10.56 -13.52 10.43
C LEU A 43 -9.45 -14.27 11.16
N ARG A 44 -9.19 -13.94 12.42
CA ARG A 44 -8.18 -14.65 13.24
C ARG A 44 -8.52 -16.13 13.41
N ASN A 45 -9.79 -16.47 13.63
CA ASN A 45 -10.24 -17.85 13.74
C ASN A 45 -10.09 -18.60 12.41
N TYR A 46 -10.46 -17.98 11.28
CA TYR A 46 -10.30 -18.54 9.95
C TYR A 46 -8.82 -18.87 9.65
N LEU A 47 -7.90 -17.96 10.00
CA LEU A 47 -6.45 -18.10 9.77
C LEU A 47 -5.74 -19.19 10.61
N LYS A 48 -6.45 -19.82 11.56
CA LYS A 48 -5.90 -20.96 12.30
C LYS A 48 -5.64 -22.13 11.36
N GLU A 49 -6.63 -22.46 10.53
CA GLU A 49 -6.62 -23.63 9.64
C GLU A 49 -6.58 -23.27 8.16
N ASN A 50 -7.05 -22.08 7.80
CA ASN A 50 -7.21 -21.66 6.40
C ASN A 50 -6.30 -20.49 6.05
N THR A 51 -6.18 -20.24 4.75
CA THR A 51 -5.43 -19.12 4.18
C THR A 51 -6.21 -18.52 3.01
N PHE A 52 -5.75 -17.38 2.49
CA PHE A 52 -6.37 -16.69 1.35
C PHE A 52 -5.34 -15.81 0.65
N VAL A 53 -5.67 -15.34 -0.55
CA VAL A 53 -4.84 -14.45 -1.37
C VAL A 53 -5.59 -13.17 -1.68
N VAL A 54 -4.95 -12.02 -1.47
CA VAL A 54 -5.46 -10.71 -1.84
C VAL A 54 -4.54 -10.07 -2.85
N TYR A 55 -5.03 -9.80 -4.06
CA TYR A 55 -4.35 -8.96 -5.04
C TYR A 55 -4.69 -7.50 -4.82
N LEU A 56 -3.68 -6.68 -4.48
CA LEU A 56 -3.87 -5.26 -4.24
C LEU A 56 -3.69 -4.48 -5.55
N LEU A 57 -4.79 -3.92 -6.05
CA LEU A 57 -4.82 -3.05 -7.21
C LEU A 57 -5.09 -1.61 -6.78
N GLY A 58 -4.39 -0.67 -7.40
CA GLY A 58 -4.49 0.74 -7.05
C GLY A 58 -3.39 1.53 -7.74
N LYS A 59 -3.65 2.80 -8.00
CA LYS A 59 -2.66 3.76 -8.53
C LYS A 59 -1.35 3.73 -7.72
N LYS A 60 -0.20 3.99 -8.36
CA LYS A 60 1.08 4.17 -7.66
C LYS A 60 0.93 5.23 -6.56
N ASN A 61 1.49 4.98 -5.37
CA ASN A 61 1.34 5.79 -4.16
C ASN A 61 -0.08 5.85 -3.54
N SER A 62 -0.99 4.94 -3.93
CA SER A 62 -2.33 4.85 -3.29
C SER A 62 -2.30 4.42 -1.82
N GLY A 63 -1.26 3.72 -1.39
CA GLY A 63 -1.13 3.23 -0.01
C GLY A 63 -1.26 1.71 0.16
N LYS A 64 -1.31 0.93 -0.93
CA LYS A 64 -1.37 -0.56 -0.94
C LYS A 64 -0.53 -1.21 0.17
N GLY A 65 0.78 -0.99 0.16
CA GLY A 65 1.67 -1.55 1.17
C GLY A 65 1.39 -1.08 2.60
N THR A 66 0.92 0.16 2.80
CA THR A 66 0.50 0.64 4.12
C THR A 66 -0.72 -0.12 4.62
N TYR A 67 -1.72 -0.32 3.77
CA TYR A 67 -2.94 -1.05 4.12
C TYR A 67 -2.65 -2.52 4.42
N ALA A 68 -1.84 -3.18 3.60
CA ALA A 68 -1.43 -4.57 3.83
C ALA A 68 -0.67 -4.76 5.15
N LYS A 69 0.28 -3.87 5.45
CA LYS A 69 1.06 -3.92 6.69
C LYS A 69 0.21 -3.64 7.92
N MET A 70 -0.70 -2.67 7.84
CA MET A 70 -1.64 -2.37 8.91
C MET A 70 -2.62 -3.53 9.13
N PHE A 71 -3.17 -4.11 8.07
CA PHE A 71 -4.01 -5.31 8.18
C PHE A 71 -3.26 -6.46 8.86
N LYS A 72 -2.02 -6.73 8.45
CA LYS A 72 -1.13 -7.71 9.09
C LYS A 72 -0.87 -7.39 10.56
N GLU A 73 -0.66 -6.12 10.92
CA GLU A 73 -0.45 -5.66 12.30
C GLU A 73 -1.67 -5.95 13.19
N ILE A 74 -2.87 -5.71 12.68
CA ILE A 74 -4.13 -5.80 13.43
C ILE A 74 -4.67 -7.23 13.50
N ILE A 75 -4.62 -7.98 12.40
CA ILE A 75 -5.18 -9.33 12.34
C ILE A 75 -4.21 -10.33 12.97
N ASP A 76 -3.08 -10.60 12.32
CA ASP A 76 -2.08 -11.56 12.81
C ASP A 76 -0.75 -11.39 12.04
N LYS A 77 0.32 -11.02 12.74
CA LYS A 77 1.64 -10.76 12.15
C LYS A 77 2.34 -12.02 11.65
N ASP A 78 1.99 -13.18 12.19
CA ASP A 78 2.66 -14.43 11.90
C ASP A 78 1.92 -15.21 10.81
N LYS A 79 0.59 -15.08 10.73
CA LYS A 79 -0.27 -15.77 9.74
C LYS A 79 -0.46 -15.02 8.42
N ILE A 80 -0.03 -13.76 8.33
CA ILE A 80 -0.19 -12.94 7.11
C ILE A 80 1.18 -12.52 6.57
N GLU A 81 1.34 -12.60 5.25
CA GLU A 81 2.52 -12.12 4.54
C GLU A 81 2.18 -11.05 3.49
N HIS A 82 2.93 -9.95 3.50
CA HIS A 82 2.83 -8.91 2.47
C HIS A 82 3.95 -9.13 1.46
N PHE A 83 3.58 -9.54 0.25
CA PHE A 83 4.50 -9.75 -0.85
C PHE A 83 4.47 -8.55 -1.81
N SER A 84 5.53 -7.76 -1.80
CA SER A 84 5.72 -6.67 -2.75
C SER A 84 6.67 -7.10 -3.86
N VAL A 85 6.20 -7.06 -5.12
CA VAL A 85 7.07 -7.35 -6.27
C VAL A 85 8.25 -6.37 -6.30
N GLY A 86 8.04 -5.11 -5.90
CA GLY A 86 9.12 -4.12 -5.85
C GLY A 86 10.21 -4.48 -4.83
N ASP A 87 9.82 -5.03 -3.68
CA ASP A 87 10.75 -5.52 -2.67
C ASP A 87 11.45 -6.80 -3.11
N ALA A 88 10.73 -7.73 -3.73
CA ALA A 88 11.31 -8.95 -4.27
C ALA A 88 12.42 -8.63 -5.31
N VAL A 89 12.18 -7.65 -6.19
CA VAL A 89 13.22 -7.16 -7.11
C VAL A 89 14.39 -6.54 -6.35
N ARG A 90 14.17 -5.74 -5.31
CA ARG A 90 15.29 -5.17 -4.52
C ARG A 90 16.10 -6.25 -3.80
N GLU A 91 15.45 -7.24 -3.20
CA GLU A 91 16.13 -8.35 -2.53
C GLU A 91 16.96 -9.20 -3.49
N LEU A 92 16.50 -9.36 -4.74
CA LEU A 92 17.27 -10.04 -5.77
C LEU A 92 18.63 -9.37 -6.05
N ASP A 93 18.77 -8.05 -5.88
CA ASP A 93 20.10 -7.42 -6.00
C ASP A 93 21.09 -7.95 -5.00
N ALA A 94 20.64 -8.11 -3.75
CA ALA A 94 21.49 -8.63 -2.69
C ALA A 94 21.80 -10.11 -2.92
N ILE A 95 20.81 -10.89 -3.41
CA ILE A 95 20.97 -12.31 -3.72
C ILE A 95 21.97 -12.54 -4.85
N VAL A 96 21.87 -11.76 -5.94
CA VAL A 96 22.71 -11.93 -7.13
C VAL A 96 24.17 -11.52 -6.89
N ARG A 97 24.41 -10.61 -5.95
CA ARG A 97 25.77 -10.21 -5.52
C ARG A 97 26.46 -11.25 -4.64
N ASP A 98 25.69 -12.12 -3.99
CA ASP A 98 26.18 -13.20 -3.16
C ASP A 98 26.33 -14.49 -4.00
N LYS A 99 27.56 -15.01 -4.11
CA LYS A 99 27.85 -16.15 -5.00
C LYS A 99 27.06 -17.41 -4.64
N ASP A 100 26.83 -17.68 -3.36
CA ASP A 100 26.18 -18.91 -2.93
C ASP A 100 24.66 -18.79 -3.09
N LYS A 101 24.08 -17.67 -2.68
CA LYS A 101 22.64 -17.40 -2.88
C LYS A 101 22.27 -17.28 -4.35
N ARG A 102 23.18 -16.76 -5.17
CA ARG A 102 23.00 -16.72 -6.62
C ARG A 102 22.87 -18.13 -7.20
N LYS A 103 23.71 -19.08 -6.79
CA LYS A 103 23.62 -20.48 -7.26
C LYS A 103 22.29 -21.12 -6.84
N GLU A 104 21.83 -20.86 -5.63
CA GLU A 104 20.52 -21.34 -5.16
C GLU A 104 19.37 -20.77 -6.00
N LEU A 105 19.43 -19.46 -6.29
CA LEU A 105 18.46 -18.79 -7.17
C LEU A 105 18.48 -19.38 -8.58
N GLU A 106 19.65 -19.55 -9.19
CA GLU A 106 19.79 -20.16 -10.52
C GLU A 106 19.22 -21.59 -10.55
N ALA A 107 19.53 -22.41 -9.56
CA ALA A 107 19.00 -23.77 -9.45
C ALA A 107 17.47 -23.79 -9.30
N PHE A 108 16.92 -22.88 -8.48
CA PHE A 108 15.48 -22.74 -8.31
C PHE A 108 14.80 -22.31 -9.61
N LEU A 109 15.33 -21.28 -10.28
CA LEU A 109 14.79 -20.76 -11.53
C LEU A 109 14.90 -21.80 -12.66
N ALA A 110 16.01 -22.53 -12.78
CA ALA A 110 16.14 -23.60 -13.77
C ALA A 110 15.02 -24.66 -13.65
N LYS A 111 14.59 -24.96 -12.42
CA LYS A 111 13.49 -25.91 -12.18
C LYS A 111 12.11 -25.29 -12.42
N ASN A 112 11.89 -24.04 -12.03
CA ASN A 112 10.55 -23.45 -11.89
C ASN A 112 10.20 -22.35 -12.91
N TYR A 113 11.17 -21.68 -13.51
CA TYR A 113 10.93 -20.65 -14.52
C TYR A 113 10.38 -21.29 -15.79
N ARG A 114 9.33 -20.70 -16.34
CA ARG A 114 8.65 -21.13 -17.56
C ARG A 114 8.30 -19.89 -18.37
N GLY A 115 9.27 -19.35 -19.11
CA GLY A 115 9.05 -18.19 -19.96
C GLY A 115 9.96 -18.18 -21.18
N TYR A 116 9.79 -17.16 -22.00
CA TYR A 116 10.38 -17.08 -23.33
C TYR A 116 11.83 -16.58 -23.34
N MET A 117 12.29 -15.95 -22.26
CA MET A 117 13.64 -15.41 -22.16
C MET A 117 14.60 -16.45 -21.57
N PRO A 118 15.77 -16.70 -22.18
CA PRO A 118 16.76 -17.61 -21.62
C PRO A 118 17.18 -17.21 -20.19
N LEU A 119 17.35 -18.19 -19.31
CA LEU A 119 17.74 -17.92 -17.91
C LEU A 119 19.08 -17.18 -17.81
N SER A 120 20.02 -17.43 -18.71
CA SER A 120 21.29 -16.70 -18.79
C SER A 120 21.09 -15.20 -19.05
N GLU A 121 20.15 -14.83 -19.91
CA GLU A 121 19.82 -13.42 -20.18
C GLU A 121 19.12 -12.78 -18.98
N ILE A 122 18.22 -13.51 -18.32
CA ILE A 122 17.59 -13.06 -17.07
C ILE A 122 18.65 -12.77 -16.00
N MET A 123 19.58 -13.71 -15.76
CA MET A 123 20.63 -13.54 -14.76
C MET A 123 21.55 -12.37 -15.11
N ALA A 124 21.94 -12.24 -16.38
CA ALA A 124 22.73 -11.10 -16.85
C ALA A 124 21.99 -9.75 -16.68
N ALA A 125 20.68 -9.70 -16.94
CA ALA A 125 19.86 -8.52 -16.74
C ALA A 125 19.73 -8.16 -15.25
N LEU A 126 19.63 -9.17 -14.37
CA LEU A 126 19.62 -8.97 -12.92
C LEU A 126 20.97 -8.48 -12.38
N GLU A 127 22.09 -8.91 -12.98
CA GLU A 127 23.45 -8.49 -12.61
C GLU A 127 23.82 -7.08 -13.07
N SER A 128 23.41 -6.71 -14.28
CA SER A 128 23.87 -5.48 -14.96
C SER A 128 23.09 -4.20 -14.59
N ARG A 129 22.21 -4.27 -13.57
CA ARG A 129 21.07 -3.36 -13.36
C ARG A 129 21.20 -1.95 -13.94
N SER A 130 20.33 -1.68 -14.91
CA SER A 130 19.50 -0.48 -14.88
C SER A 130 18.15 -0.87 -14.25
N THR A 131 17.67 -0.10 -13.28
CA THR A 131 16.40 -0.31 -12.54
C THR A 131 15.14 -0.09 -13.39
N THR A 132 15.30 -0.04 -14.72
CA THR A 132 14.32 0.40 -15.72
C THR A 132 13.69 -0.73 -16.51
N VAL A 133 14.26 -1.94 -16.54
CA VAL A 133 13.68 -3.06 -17.30
C VAL A 133 12.61 -3.76 -16.47
N LEU A 134 11.37 -3.80 -16.99
CA LEU A 134 10.29 -4.58 -16.39
C LEU A 134 10.68 -6.06 -16.44
N LEU A 135 10.69 -6.74 -15.30
CA LEU A 135 10.95 -8.18 -15.27
C LEU A 135 9.85 -8.91 -16.05
N PRO A 136 10.19 -9.96 -16.83
CA PRO A 136 9.20 -10.80 -17.49
C PRO A 136 8.16 -11.32 -16.49
N SER A 137 6.90 -11.35 -16.89
CA SER A 137 5.78 -11.81 -16.07
C SER A 137 6.03 -13.21 -15.49
N GLU A 138 6.60 -14.11 -16.29
CA GLU A 138 6.92 -15.49 -15.90
C GLU A 138 8.02 -15.56 -14.83
N LEU A 139 8.95 -14.60 -14.83
CA LEU A 139 9.98 -14.50 -13.79
C LEU A 139 9.35 -14.03 -12.48
N ILE A 140 8.47 -13.01 -12.52
CA ILE A 140 7.74 -12.55 -11.33
C ILE A 140 6.96 -13.70 -10.70
N LEU A 141 6.28 -14.52 -11.50
CA LEU A 141 5.56 -15.71 -11.05
C LEU A 141 6.49 -16.73 -10.36
N ALA A 142 7.65 -17.03 -10.97
CA ALA A 142 8.63 -17.94 -10.37
C ALA A 142 9.17 -17.41 -9.04
N LEU A 143 9.45 -16.11 -8.95
CA LEU A 143 9.90 -15.47 -7.71
C LEU A 143 8.81 -15.47 -6.63
N LEU A 144 7.56 -15.28 -7.02
CA LEU A 144 6.43 -15.37 -6.10
C LEU A 144 6.34 -16.80 -5.55
N LYS A 145 6.40 -17.81 -6.42
CA LYS A 145 6.44 -19.22 -6.01
C LYS A 145 7.59 -19.52 -5.05
N MET A 146 8.78 -18.96 -5.28
CA MET A 146 9.94 -19.11 -4.39
C MET A 146 9.65 -18.57 -2.99
N LYS A 147 9.10 -17.35 -2.89
CA LYS A 147 8.75 -16.72 -1.62
C LYS A 147 7.62 -17.46 -0.89
N LEU A 148 6.67 -18.03 -1.61
CA LEU A 148 5.62 -18.84 -1.02
C LEU A 148 6.12 -20.14 -0.41
N ALA A 149 7.10 -20.78 -1.07
CA ALA A 149 7.72 -21.98 -0.54
C ALA A 149 8.45 -21.72 0.79
N THR A 150 8.99 -20.52 0.99
CA THR A 150 9.72 -20.16 2.22
C THR A 150 8.83 -19.54 3.30
N ALA A 151 7.71 -18.90 2.93
CA ALA A 151 6.81 -18.23 3.88
C ALA A 151 5.89 -19.18 4.66
N GLY A 152 5.72 -20.43 4.22
CA GLY A 152 4.79 -21.39 4.82
C GLY A 152 3.31 -21.10 4.50
N LYS A 153 2.38 -21.81 5.17
CA LYS A 153 0.93 -21.61 5.01
C LYS A 153 0.49 -20.31 5.71
N LYS A 154 0.55 -19.21 4.99
CA LYS A 154 0.08 -17.88 5.40
C LYS A 154 -0.91 -17.31 4.40
N ALA A 155 -1.80 -16.43 4.84
CA ALA A 155 -2.57 -15.58 3.95
C ALA A 155 -1.66 -14.52 3.31
N LEU A 156 -1.95 -14.15 2.07
CA LEU A 156 -1.02 -13.43 1.20
C LEU A 156 -1.64 -12.14 0.71
N PHE A 157 -0.91 -11.03 0.85
CA PHE A 157 -1.24 -9.76 0.22
C PHE A 157 -0.22 -9.48 -0.87
N ILE A 158 -0.62 -9.61 -2.13
CA ILE A 158 0.23 -9.43 -3.29
C ILE A 158 0.12 -7.97 -3.77
N ASP A 159 1.22 -7.22 -3.63
CA ASP A 159 1.35 -5.81 -4.02
C ASP A 159 2.21 -5.66 -5.27
N GLY A 160 1.57 -5.17 -6.33
CA GLY A 160 2.22 -4.94 -7.61
C GLY A 160 2.31 -6.18 -8.48
N PHE A 161 1.30 -7.06 -8.40
CA PHE A 161 0.99 -8.03 -9.44
C PHE A 161 -0.54 -8.23 -9.43
N PRO A 162 -1.23 -8.13 -10.59
CA PRO A 162 -0.71 -7.74 -11.90
C PRO A 162 -0.28 -6.25 -11.98
N ARG A 163 0.70 -5.94 -12.83
CA ARG A 163 1.22 -4.57 -13.14
C ARG A 163 1.03 -4.17 -14.60
N SER A 164 0.57 -5.08 -15.43
CA SER A 164 0.32 -4.90 -16.85
C SER A 164 -0.82 -5.81 -17.29
N MET A 165 -1.47 -5.46 -18.40
CA MET A 165 -2.72 -6.12 -18.82
C MET A 165 -2.53 -7.61 -19.15
N ASP A 166 -1.35 -8.00 -19.65
CA ASP A 166 -0.97 -9.40 -19.90
C ASP A 166 -0.86 -10.22 -18.61
N GLN A 167 -0.64 -9.58 -17.45
CA GLN A 167 -0.53 -10.25 -16.16
C GLN A 167 -1.88 -10.63 -15.53
N VAL A 168 -2.98 -10.03 -16.00
CA VAL A 168 -4.32 -10.30 -15.44
C VAL A 168 -4.64 -11.80 -15.58
N SER A 169 -4.44 -12.38 -16.75
CA SER A 169 -4.66 -13.81 -16.97
C SER A 169 -3.81 -14.66 -16.02
N TYR A 170 -2.55 -14.31 -15.82
CA TYR A 170 -1.69 -15.02 -14.88
C TYR A 170 -2.19 -14.92 -13.43
N SER A 171 -2.72 -13.78 -13.01
CA SER A 171 -3.29 -13.64 -11.65
C SER A 171 -4.51 -14.53 -11.42
N LEU A 172 -5.35 -14.76 -12.44
CA LEU A 172 -6.56 -15.60 -12.31
C LEU A 172 -6.25 -17.07 -12.03
N PHE A 173 -5.16 -17.57 -12.63
CA PHE A 173 -4.70 -18.95 -12.47
C PHE A 173 -3.57 -19.07 -11.45
N PHE A 174 -3.16 -17.96 -10.83
CA PHE A 174 -2.05 -18.00 -9.89
C PHE A 174 -2.39 -18.82 -8.65
N ARG A 175 -3.66 -18.84 -8.20
CA ARG A 175 -4.12 -19.74 -7.12
C ARG A 175 -3.68 -21.18 -7.36
N ASP A 176 -3.79 -21.64 -8.60
CA ASP A 176 -3.46 -23.02 -9.01
C ASP A 176 -1.95 -23.26 -8.99
N LEU A 177 -1.16 -22.18 -9.10
CA LEU A 177 0.30 -22.18 -9.03
C LEU A 177 0.82 -22.12 -7.57
N ILE A 178 -0.01 -21.78 -6.58
CA ILE A 178 0.32 -21.77 -5.15
C ILE A 178 0.22 -23.20 -4.56
N GLY A 179 0.91 -24.16 -5.19
CA GLY A 179 1.11 -25.50 -4.64
C GLY A 179 -0.16 -26.25 -4.25
N TYR A 180 -1.28 -26.04 -4.96
CA TYR A 180 -2.57 -26.70 -4.71
C TYR A 180 -3.11 -26.48 -3.28
N ARG A 181 -3.01 -25.24 -2.78
CA ARG A 181 -3.55 -24.90 -1.46
C ARG A 181 -5.06 -24.66 -1.44
N ASP A 182 -5.70 -24.56 -2.62
CA ASP A 182 -7.12 -24.19 -2.80
C ASP A 182 -7.49 -22.90 -2.04
N ASP A 183 -6.53 -21.98 -1.92
CA ASP A 183 -6.74 -20.71 -1.24
C ASP A 183 -7.76 -19.85 -2.03
N PRO A 184 -8.79 -19.30 -1.37
CA PRO A 184 -9.65 -18.30 -2.00
C PRO A 184 -8.84 -17.05 -2.36
N ASP A 185 -9.14 -16.49 -3.52
CA ASP A 185 -8.52 -15.28 -4.04
C ASP A 185 -9.50 -14.11 -4.07
N VAL A 186 -8.99 -12.91 -3.78
CA VAL A 186 -9.79 -11.69 -3.72
C VAL A 186 -9.03 -10.56 -4.41
N PHE A 187 -9.69 -9.80 -5.27
CA PHE A 187 -9.13 -8.55 -5.80
C PHE A 187 -9.57 -7.38 -4.92
N ALA A 188 -8.62 -6.79 -4.20
CA ALA A 188 -8.83 -5.57 -3.43
C ALA A 188 -8.36 -4.36 -4.23
N MET A 189 -9.32 -3.60 -4.75
CA MET A 189 -9.10 -2.41 -5.55
C MET A 189 -9.17 -1.17 -4.67
N ILE A 190 -8.26 -0.22 -4.89
CA ILE A 190 -8.15 1.01 -4.10
C ILE A 190 -8.30 2.22 -5.03
N ASP A 191 -9.39 2.95 -4.84
CA ASP A 191 -9.65 4.24 -5.46
C ASP A 191 -9.13 5.37 -4.57
N ILE A 192 -8.35 6.26 -5.16
CA ILE A 192 -7.78 7.43 -4.50
C ILE A 192 -7.70 8.56 -5.52
N PRO A 193 -8.13 9.79 -5.17
CA PRO A 193 -8.01 10.92 -6.08
C PRO A 193 -6.56 11.21 -6.48
N GLU A 194 -6.35 11.59 -7.74
CA GLU A 194 -5.04 12.00 -8.25
C GLU A 194 -4.49 13.22 -7.51
N ALA A 195 -5.35 14.16 -7.13
CA ALA A 195 -4.97 15.31 -6.31
C ALA A 195 -4.32 14.89 -4.97
N VAL A 196 -4.76 13.78 -4.37
CA VAL A 196 -4.15 13.25 -3.14
C VAL A 196 -2.77 12.66 -3.44
N ILE A 197 -2.63 11.92 -4.54
CA ILE A 197 -1.35 11.34 -4.96
C ILE A 197 -0.34 12.45 -5.26
N ASP A 198 -0.76 13.50 -5.96
CA ASP A 198 0.06 14.65 -6.33
C ASP A 198 0.66 15.34 -5.10
N GLU A 199 -0.16 15.61 -4.11
CA GLU A 199 0.21 16.21 -2.84
C GLU A 199 1.12 15.30 -1.99
N ARG A 200 0.89 13.98 -2.05
CA ARG A 200 1.78 12.98 -1.43
C ARG A 200 3.19 13.01 -2.03
N ILE A 201 3.31 13.26 -3.33
CA ILE A 201 4.59 13.34 -4.04
C ILE A 201 5.25 14.70 -3.77
N LYS A 202 4.58 15.81 -4.08
CA LYS A 202 5.14 17.17 -4.00
C LYS A 202 5.71 17.54 -2.64
N TYR A 203 5.05 17.10 -1.58
CA TYR A 203 5.43 17.42 -0.20
C TYR A 203 6.17 16.29 0.51
N ARG A 204 6.65 15.28 -0.23
CA ARG A 204 7.40 14.16 0.33
C ARG A 204 8.73 14.63 0.91
N ALA A 205 9.01 14.19 2.14
CA ALA A 205 10.33 14.27 2.76
C ALA A 205 10.88 12.85 2.96
N VAL A 206 12.13 12.62 2.59
CA VAL A 206 12.80 11.33 2.72
C VAL A 206 14.02 11.50 3.62
N CYS A 207 14.19 10.57 4.57
CA CYS A 207 15.41 10.52 5.36
C CYS A 207 16.57 10.01 4.49
N PRO A 208 17.67 10.76 4.34
CA PRO A 208 18.78 10.34 3.49
C PRO A 208 19.47 9.06 4.00
N LYS A 209 19.43 8.81 5.32
CA LYS A 209 20.10 7.68 5.97
C LYS A 209 19.30 6.38 5.90
N CYS A 210 18.03 6.41 6.31
CA CYS A 210 17.22 5.18 6.44
C CYS A 210 16.09 5.07 5.40
N GLN A 211 15.97 6.04 4.50
CA GLN A 211 14.94 6.07 3.44
C GLN A 211 13.49 6.09 3.97
N THR A 212 13.30 6.36 5.27
CA THR A 212 11.97 6.59 5.85
C THR A 212 11.35 7.79 5.16
N SER A 213 10.11 7.62 4.67
CA SER A 213 9.36 8.67 4.01
C SER A 213 8.30 9.25 4.95
N ARG A 214 8.19 10.58 4.92
CA ARG A 214 7.21 11.42 5.59
C ARG A 214 6.69 12.46 4.59
N ASN A 215 5.77 13.31 5.02
CA ASN A 215 5.25 14.37 4.17
C ASN A 215 5.07 15.65 4.99
N VAL A 216 5.64 16.76 4.52
CA VAL A 216 5.61 18.03 5.28
C VAL A 216 4.21 18.60 5.41
N LYS A 217 3.24 18.19 4.60
CA LYS A 217 1.87 18.70 4.61
C LYS A 217 0.86 17.70 5.17
N LEU A 218 1.08 16.40 4.98
CA LEU A 218 0.08 15.36 5.26
C LEU A 218 0.50 14.35 6.33
N LEU A 219 1.79 14.26 6.64
CA LEU A 219 2.34 13.26 7.56
C LEU A 219 3.67 13.75 8.16
N PRO A 220 3.64 14.79 9.00
CA PRO A 220 4.85 15.38 9.58
C PRO A 220 5.43 14.48 10.67
N THR A 221 6.66 14.77 11.07
CA THR A 221 7.24 14.20 12.28
C THR A 221 7.03 15.15 13.47
N LYS A 222 7.21 14.63 14.68
CA LYS A 222 7.08 15.44 15.92
C LYS A 222 8.14 16.55 16.02
N LYS A 223 9.26 16.43 15.30
CA LYS A 223 10.37 17.39 15.32
C LYS A 223 10.50 18.06 13.96
N VAL A 224 10.28 19.37 13.94
CA VAL A 224 10.35 20.22 12.75
C VAL A 224 11.47 21.23 12.94
N GLY A 225 12.22 21.51 11.87
CA GLY A 225 13.18 22.59 11.81
C GLY A 225 12.81 23.61 10.75
N PHE A 226 13.48 24.75 10.77
CA PHE A 226 13.29 25.82 9.80
C PHE A 226 14.64 26.21 9.19
N ASP A 227 14.68 26.34 7.88
CA ASP A 227 15.85 26.80 7.14
C ASP A 227 15.71 28.29 6.82
N GLU A 228 16.51 29.13 7.48
CA GLU A 228 16.46 30.60 7.31
C GLU A 228 16.85 31.04 5.90
N LYS A 229 17.71 30.28 5.21
CA LYS A 229 18.20 30.64 3.87
C LYS A 229 17.14 30.37 2.82
N GLU A 230 16.49 29.22 2.94
CA GLU A 230 15.46 28.77 2.01
C GLU A 230 14.05 29.23 2.39
N ASN A 231 13.87 29.80 3.59
CA ASN A 231 12.59 30.18 4.18
C ASN A 231 11.58 29.01 4.17
N LYS A 232 12.06 27.80 4.53
CA LYS A 232 11.28 26.54 4.43
C LYS A 232 11.38 25.70 5.71
N PHE A 233 10.26 25.08 6.07
CA PHE A 233 10.23 24.07 7.12
C PHE A 233 10.72 22.72 6.59
N TYR A 234 11.36 21.95 7.47
CA TYR A 234 11.81 20.59 7.19
C TYR A 234 11.57 19.68 8.38
N LEU A 235 11.55 18.37 8.15
CA LEU A 235 11.31 17.37 9.18
C LEU A 235 12.62 16.74 9.65
N PHE A 236 12.66 16.33 10.91
CA PHE A 236 13.66 15.40 11.40
C PHE A 236 13.09 13.98 11.43
N CYS A 237 13.90 13.00 11.04
CA CYS A 237 13.50 11.59 11.00
C CYS A 237 13.04 11.10 12.38
N ASP A 238 11.92 10.39 12.43
CA ASP A 238 11.31 9.82 13.64
C ASP A 238 11.45 8.29 13.71
N ASN A 239 12.16 7.68 12.75
CA ASN A 239 12.41 6.24 12.77
C ASN A 239 13.29 5.89 13.97
N SER A 240 12.84 4.94 14.79
CA SER A 240 13.52 4.51 16.02
C SER A 240 14.93 3.96 15.80
N GLN A 241 15.23 3.49 14.59
CA GLN A 241 16.57 3.00 14.21
C GLN A 241 17.45 4.08 13.58
N CYS A 242 17.01 5.35 13.58
CA CYS A 242 17.69 6.46 12.94
C CYS A 242 18.09 7.54 13.95
N THR A 243 19.12 8.31 13.63
CA THR A 243 19.72 9.36 14.46
C THR A 243 19.05 10.72 14.25
N SER A 244 17.72 10.73 14.05
CA SER A 244 16.93 11.96 13.88
C SER A 244 17.44 12.89 12.78
N GLU A 245 17.91 12.32 11.66
CA GLU A 245 18.50 13.08 10.53
C GLU A 245 17.52 14.09 9.91
N ARG A 246 18.05 15.22 9.44
CA ARG A 246 17.28 16.17 8.62
C ARG A 246 16.81 15.48 7.34
N MET A 247 15.50 15.47 7.12
CA MET A 247 14.87 14.89 5.94
C MET A 247 14.89 15.91 4.79
N THR A 248 14.97 15.42 3.56
CA THR A 248 15.03 16.25 2.35
C THR A 248 13.93 15.87 1.36
N GLY A 249 13.52 16.83 0.53
CA GLY A 249 12.72 16.51 -0.65
C GLY A 249 13.51 15.61 -1.61
N LYS A 250 12.81 14.87 -2.46
CA LYS A 250 13.43 14.11 -3.53
C LYS A 250 13.30 14.89 -4.84
N GLU A 251 14.40 14.95 -5.58
CA GLU A 251 14.46 15.64 -6.89
C GLU A 251 13.39 15.10 -7.84
N GLY A 252 12.69 16.01 -8.53
CA GLY A 252 11.58 15.68 -9.44
C GLY A 252 10.21 15.68 -8.78
N ASP A 253 10.12 15.69 -7.44
CA ASP A 253 8.83 15.63 -6.73
C ASP A 253 8.01 16.91 -6.94
N GLU A 254 8.63 18.04 -7.29
CA GLU A 254 7.95 19.28 -7.66
C GLU A 254 7.01 19.12 -8.87
N GLN A 255 7.29 18.15 -9.75
CA GLN A 255 6.45 17.81 -10.89
C GLN A 255 5.24 16.95 -10.51
N GLY A 256 5.15 16.51 -9.25
CA GLY A 256 4.02 15.77 -8.71
C GLY A 256 3.75 14.47 -9.46
N ILE A 257 2.51 14.28 -9.93
CA ILE A 257 2.13 13.07 -10.67
C ILE A 257 2.61 13.02 -12.13
N GLU A 258 3.00 14.14 -12.74
CA GLU A 258 3.27 14.19 -14.19
C GLU A 258 4.31 13.15 -14.65
N PRO A 259 5.45 12.95 -13.96
CA PRO A 259 6.46 11.97 -14.39
C PRO A 259 5.98 10.51 -14.32
N ILE A 260 4.84 10.25 -13.65
CA ILE A 260 4.27 8.91 -13.49
C ILE A 260 2.88 8.79 -14.12
N ARG A 261 2.42 9.79 -14.89
CA ARG A 261 1.06 9.85 -15.45
C ARG A 261 0.69 8.61 -16.25
N ASP A 262 1.54 8.19 -17.19
CA ASP A 262 1.30 6.98 -18.00
C ASP A 262 1.12 5.73 -17.13
N ARG A 263 1.87 5.64 -16.03
CA ARG A 263 1.73 4.54 -15.09
C ARG A 263 0.43 4.60 -14.30
N LEU A 264 -0.03 5.80 -13.92
CA LEU A 264 -1.33 5.96 -13.27
C LEU A 264 -2.48 5.54 -14.20
N THR A 265 -2.37 5.86 -15.50
CA THR A 265 -3.33 5.41 -16.52
C THR A 265 -3.38 3.89 -16.60
N VAL A 266 -2.23 3.22 -16.71
CA VAL A 266 -2.18 1.75 -16.74
C VAL A 266 -2.72 1.13 -15.45
N ASP A 267 -2.38 1.70 -14.29
CA ASP A 267 -2.92 1.24 -12.99
C ASP A 267 -4.46 1.37 -12.94
N GLU A 268 -5.02 2.45 -13.51
CA GLU A 268 -6.46 2.65 -13.61
C GLU A 268 -7.13 1.64 -14.56
N GLU A 269 -6.55 1.41 -15.74
CA GLU A 269 -7.04 0.40 -16.70
C GLU A 269 -7.05 -1.01 -16.09
N LEU A 270 -6.03 -1.35 -15.29
CA LEU A 270 -5.97 -2.61 -14.56
C LEU A 270 -7.11 -2.75 -13.55
N ILE A 271 -7.41 -1.69 -12.80
CA ILE A 271 -8.53 -1.69 -11.86
C ILE A 271 -9.84 -1.87 -12.61
N LYS A 272 -10.07 -1.09 -13.68
CA LYS A 272 -11.26 -1.21 -14.54
C LYS A 272 -11.40 -2.64 -15.09
N LYS A 273 -10.30 -3.24 -15.54
CA LYS A 273 -10.31 -4.61 -16.05
C LYS A 273 -10.63 -5.63 -14.96
N ALA A 274 -10.02 -5.51 -13.78
CA ALA A 274 -10.28 -6.39 -12.64
C ALA A 274 -11.73 -6.28 -12.15
N PHE A 275 -12.32 -5.09 -12.22
CA PHE A 275 -13.72 -4.85 -11.90
C PHE A 275 -14.67 -5.68 -12.78
N THR A 276 -14.31 -5.91 -14.06
CA THR A 276 -15.12 -6.72 -14.99
C THR A 276 -15.02 -8.24 -14.81
N LEU A 277 -14.15 -8.73 -13.91
CA LEU A 277 -13.98 -10.17 -13.70
C LEU A 277 -15.22 -10.79 -13.04
N TYR A 278 -15.61 -11.98 -13.48
CA TYR A 278 -16.66 -12.77 -12.84
C TYR A 278 -16.04 -13.96 -12.09
N GLY A 279 -16.72 -14.48 -11.07
CA GLY A 279 -16.28 -15.68 -10.34
C GLY A 279 -15.15 -15.45 -9.32
N VAL A 280 -14.68 -14.21 -9.15
CA VAL A 280 -13.71 -13.83 -8.11
C VAL A 280 -14.30 -12.70 -7.25
N PRO A 281 -14.30 -12.86 -5.90
CA PRO A 281 -14.70 -11.80 -4.97
C PRO A 281 -13.90 -10.51 -5.16
N LYS A 282 -14.56 -9.39 -4.90
CA LYS A 282 -13.98 -8.05 -5.05
C LYS A 282 -14.17 -7.27 -3.76
N VAL A 283 -13.12 -6.60 -3.35
CA VAL A 283 -13.13 -5.61 -2.27
C VAL A 283 -12.88 -4.24 -2.90
N LEU A 284 -13.78 -3.30 -2.65
CA LEU A 284 -13.74 -1.95 -3.21
C LEU A 284 -13.44 -0.96 -2.10
N LEU A 285 -12.23 -0.39 -2.12
CA LEU A 285 -11.73 0.52 -1.09
C LEU A 285 -11.66 1.93 -1.64
N ARG A 286 -12.40 2.86 -1.05
CA ARG A 286 -12.33 4.28 -1.38
C ARG A 286 -11.50 5.01 -0.32
N ASN A 287 -10.46 5.74 -0.71
CA ASN A 287 -9.64 6.55 0.20
C ASN A 287 -10.24 7.95 0.44
N SER A 288 -11.25 8.36 -0.30
CA SER A 288 -11.89 9.66 -0.13
C SER A 288 -13.37 9.54 0.23
N VAL A 289 -13.89 10.54 0.92
CA VAL A 289 -15.31 10.68 1.22
C VAL A 289 -15.80 12.05 0.76
N PRO A 290 -16.91 12.14 0.00
CA PRO A 290 -17.48 13.43 -0.36
C PRO A 290 -17.85 14.26 0.87
N VAL A 291 -17.53 15.56 0.85
CA VAL A 291 -17.80 16.48 1.98
C VAL A 291 -19.28 16.46 2.36
N ALA A 292 -20.17 16.32 1.37
CA ALA A 292 -21.62 16.31 1.57
C ALA A 292 -22.12 15.18 2.50
N VAL A 293 -21.43 14.03 2.53
CA VAL A 293 -21.84 12.86 3.33
C VAL A 293 -20.87 12.55 4.47
N ALA A 294 -19.70 13.20 4.52
CA ALA A 294 -18.63 12.89 5.46
C ALA A 294 -19.08 12.84 6.92
N LYS A 295 -19.89 13.82 7.35
CA LYS A 295 -20.38 13.91 8.74
C LYS A 295 -21.21 12.70 9.18
N GLU A 296 -21.88 12.03 8.25
CA GLU A 296 -22.72 10.85 8.54
C GLU A 296 -21.95 9.54 8.44
N PHE A 297 -20.90 9.52 7.60
CA PHE A 297 -20.18 8.30 7.23
C PHE A 297 -18.91 8.08 8.05
N VAL A 298 -18.16 9.14 8.36
CA VAL A 298 -16.84 9.06 8.97
C VAL A 298 -16.69 9.99 10.17
N ASP A 299 -15.82 9.63 11.10
CA ASP A 299 -15.48 10.49 12.23
C ASP A 299 -14.37 11.49 11.83
N ASP A 300 -14.39 12.69 12.41
CA ASP A 300 -13.45 13.76 12.04
C ASP A 300 -11.97 13.37 12.23
N TYR A 301 -11.66 12.48 13.19
CA TYR A 301 -10.30 11.99 13.43
C TYR A 301 -9.82 10.97 12.38
N GLU A 302 -10.71 10.49 11.50
CA GLU A 302 -10.39 9.58 10.39
C GLU A 302 -10.01 10.34 9.11
N ILE A 303 -10.34 11.63 9.05
CA ILE A 303 -9.98 12.51 7.93
C ILE A 303 -8.50 12.85 8.04
N THR A 304 -7.80 12.83 6.90
CA THR A 304 -6.40 13.25 6.79
C THR A 304 -6.34 14.76 7.06
N PRO A 305 -5.60 15.21 8.09
CA PRO A 305 -5.39 16.64 8.31
C PRO A 305 -4.33 17.20 7.36
N GLU A 306 -4.43 18.50 7.09
CA GLU A 306 -3.37 19.30 6.48
C GLU A 306 -2.60 20.01 7.60
N TYR A 307 -1.29 19.78 7.65
CA TYR A 307 -0.38 20.41 8.58
C TYR A 307 0.29 21.64 7.98
N TYR A 308 0.38 22.68 8.80
CA TYR A 308 1.11 23.90 8.49
C TYR A 308 1.88 24.37 9.72
N TYR A 309 2.90 25.18 9.50
CA TYR A 309 3.87 25.51 10.53
C TYR A 309 3.95 27.01 10.74
N GLN A 310 4.05 27.41 12.00
CA GLN A 310 4.27 28.79 12.39
C GLN A 310 5.53 28.87 13.25
N LYS A 311 6.42 29.80 12.91
CA LYS A 311 7.61 30.09 13.70
C LYS A 311 7.33 31.28 14.61
N ASP A 312 7.58 31.11 15.91
CA ASP A 312 7.39 32.10 16.96
C ASP A 312 8.71 32.22 17.74
N GLY A 313 9.56 33.16 17.32
CA GLY A 313 10.96 33.22 17.77
C GLY A 313 11.75 31.96 17.37
N ASN A 314 12.21 31.20 18.38
CA ASN A 314 12.92 29.93 18.18
C ASN A 314 12.00 28.69 18.23
N GLU A 315 10.72 28.86 18.57
CA GLU A 315 9.77 27.77 18.64
C GLU A 315 9.04 27.60 17.30
N ILE A 316 8.76 26.35 16.92
CA ILE A 316 7.97 26.01 15.75
C ILE A 316 6.71 25.30 16.23
N LYS A 317 5.56 25.92 15.97
CA LYS A 317 4.23 25.37 16.24
C LYS A 317 3.74 24.61 15.02
N ILE A 318 3.31 23.37 15.22
CA ILE A 318 2.64 22.55 14.20
C ILE A 318 1.14 22.73 14.39
N LEU A 319 0.46 23.20 13.36
CA LEU A 319 -0.98 23.45 13.34
C LEU A 319 -1.62 22.53 12.29
N GLU A 320 -2.90 22.21 12.48
CA GLU A 320 -3.64 21.34 11.56
C GLU A 320 -5.02 21.91 11.23
N LYS A 321 -5.50 21.58 10.04
CA LYS A 321 -6.87 21.89 9.58
C LYS A 321 -7.39 20.72 8.72
N PRO A 322 -8.72 20.57 8.57
CA PRO A 322 -9.27 19.57 7.65
C PRO A 322 -8.75 19.78 6.22
N TRP A 323 -8.25 18.71 5.59
CA TRP A 323 -7.72 18.78 4.24
C TRP A 323 -8.76 18.34 3.21
N GLN A 324 -9.21 19.28 2.39
CA GLN A 324 -10.17 19.06 1.32
C GLN A 324 -9.46 19.08 -0.04
N VAL A 325 -9.85 18.15 -0.91
CA VAL A 325 -9.39 18.06 -2.30
C VAL A 325 -10.58 17.92 -3.25
N SER A 326 -10.40 18.25 -4.52
CA SER A 326 -11.32 17.79 -5.57
C SER A 326 -10.96 16.34 -5.91
N ASP A 327 -11.95 15.46 -5.96
CA ASP A 327 -11.73 14.13 -6.52
C ASP A 327 -11.68 14.15 -8.06
N ASP A 328 -11.43 12.98 -8.65
CA ASP A 328 -11.26 12.80 -10.11
C ASP A 328 -12.56 13.10 -10.90
N GLU A 329 -13.70 13.27 -10.21
CA GLU A 329 -15.00 13.65 -10.78
C GLU A 329 -15.37 15.11 -10.53
N GLY A 330 -14.49 15.87 -9.86
CA GLY A 330 -14.74 17.28 -9.53
C GLY A 330 -15.48 17.49 -8.21
N VAL A 331 -15.72 16.43 -7.43
CA VAL A 331 -16.48 16.51 -6.18
C VAL A 331 -15.53 16.86 -5.03
N ALA A 332 -15.92 17.88 -4.26
CA ALA A 332 -15.28 18.23 -3.01
C ALA A 332 -15.28 17.04 -2.03
N SER A 333 -14.09 16.54 -1.70
CA SER A 333 -13.90 15.34 -0.89
C SER A 333 -12.80 15.51 0.16
N TYR A 334 -12.94 14.82 1.28
CA TYR A 334 -11.88 14.63 2.26
C TYR A 334 -11.07 13.38 1.94
N SER A 335 -9.74 13.44 2.05
CA SER A 335 -8.92 12.23 2.05
C SER A 335 -8.97 11.56 3.42
N LEU A 336 -9.01 10.24 3.47
CA LEU A 336 -9.04 9.45 4.70
C LEU A 336 -7.64 8.94 5.06
N LEU A 337 -7.38 8.86 6.37
CA LEU A 337 -6.23 8.15 6.91
C LEU A 337 -6.28 6.66 6.53
N ALA A 338 -5.19 5.92 6.77
CA ALA A 338 -5.14 4.52 6.38
C ALA A 338 -6.11 3.61 7.16
N ALA A 339 -6.34 3.90 8.45
CA ALA A 339 -7.17 3.07 9.32
C ALA A 339 -8.62 2.89 8.85
N PRO A 340 -9.38 3.94 8.48
CA PRO A 340 -10.74 3.77 7.95
C PRO A 340 -10.80 2.95 6.65
N VAL A 341 -9.77 3.04 5.80
CA VAL A 341 -9.70 2.22 4.57
C VAL A 341 -9.43 0.75 4.91
N VAL A 342 -8.57 0.49 5.90
CA VAL A 342 -8.31 -0.87 6.39
C VAL A 342 -9.52 -1.44 7.14
N LEU A 343 -10.31 -0.59 7.82
CA LEU A 343 -11.57 -1.00 8.43
C LEU A 343 -12.55 -1.51 7.37
N ALA A 344 -12.70 -0.80 6.25
CA ALA A 344 -13.49 -1.24 5.11
C ALA A 344 -12.96 -2.56 4.52
N LEU A 345 -11.63 -2.70 4.41
CA LEU A 345 -10.98 -3.94 3.94
C LEU A 345 -11.30 -5.13 4.85
N ILE A 346 -11.22 -4.96 6.18
CA ILE A 346 -11.53 -6.02 7.15
C ILE A 346 -12.98 -6.50 6.97
N LYS A 347 -13.94 -5.57 6.94
CA LYS A 347 -15.37 -5.91 6.85
C LYS A 347 -15.72 -6.56 5.52
N GLN A 348 -15.25 -6.01 4.40
CA GLN A 348 -15.49 -6.60 3.08
C GLN A 348 -14.76 -7.92 2.86
N LEU A 349 -13.61 -8.17 3.52
CA LEU A 349 -12.95 -9.47 3.42
C LEU A 349 -13.71 -10.58 4.15
N VAL A 350 -14.32 -10.28 5.30
CA VAL A 350 -15.20 -11.23 6.00
C VAL A 350 -16.36 -11.64 5.08
N GLU A 351 -17.00 -10.67 4.42
CA GLU A 351 -18.04 -10.93 3.42
C GLU A 351 -17.51 -11.72 2.21
N ALA A 352 -16.37 -11.33 1.65
CA ALA A 352 -15.77 -11.95 0.47
C ALA A 352 -15.31 -13.40 0.70
N LEU A 353 -14.97 -13.74 1.94
CA LEU A 353 -14.54 -15.08 2.34
C LEU A 353 -15.69 -15.94 2.89
N ASP A 354 -16.89 -15.36 3.06
CA ASP A 354 -18.07 -16.03 3.65
C ASP A 354 -17.79 -16.65 5.04
N ILE A 355 -17.06 -15.91 5.89
CA ILE A 355 -16.65 -16.31 7.25
C ILE A 355 -17.28 -15.46 8.31
#